data_AF-A0A645GFU7-F1
#
_entry.id   AF-A0A645GFU7-F1
#
_cell.length_a   1.000
_cell.length_b   1.000
_cell.length_c   1.000
_cell.angle_alpha   90.00
_cell.angle_beta   90.00
_cell.angle_gamma   90.00
#
_symmetry.space_group_name_H-M   'P 1'
#
loop_
_entity.id
_entity.type
_entity.pdbx_description
1 polymer ?
#
loop_
_entity_poly.entity_id
_entity_poly.type
_entity_poly.pdbx_seq_one_letter_code
_entity_poly.pdbx_strand_id
1 'polypeptide(L)'
;MQDKRYREMGGVLQHVLDSIQLAKELGLWVEVVTLVIPGFNDSNEELWDASRFLTSVSPDIPWHVTAYHPDYKMVDAPPTPPTTLQRAAEIGQEAGLKYVYAGNLPGKVGSLEDTFCSSCNHLLIRRRGFGVIENFLTSEGRCPKCNSPLPGVWK
;
A
#
# COMPACT_ATOMS: atom_id res chain seq x y z
N MET A 1 -13.17 7.19 -4.12
CA MET A 1 -12.89 7.65 -2.74
C MET A 1 -14.01 8.57 -2.30
N GLN A 2 -14.61 8.32 -1.13
CA GLN A 2 -15.83 9.03 -0.72
C GLN A 2 -15.58 10.07 0.38
N ASP A 3 -15.65 11.38 0.06
CA ASP A 3 -15.45 12.47 1.03
C ASP A 3 -16.36 12.36 2.27
N LYS A 4 -17.59 11.86 2.10
CA LYS A 4 -18.53 11.60 3.21
C LYS A 4 -17.92 10.70 4.30
N ARG A 5 -17.24 9.62 3.92
CA ARG A 5 -16.61 8.68 4.87
C ARG A 5 -15.46 9.33 5.65
N TYR A 6 -14.70 10.19 4.99
CA TYR A 6 -13.65 10.98 5.65
C TYR A 6 -14.26 11.95 6.67
N ARG A 7 -15.36 12.62 6.32
CA ARG A 7 -16.08 13.50 7.25
C ARG A 7 -16.66 12.77 8.46
N GLU A 8 -17.18 11.55 8.28
CA GLU A 8 -17.62 10.68 9.39
C GLU A 8 -16.49 10.39 10.39
N MET A 9 -15.23 10.36 9.91
CA MET A 9 -14.02 10.18 10.73
C MET A 9 -13.38 11.50 11.20
N GLY A 10 -13.99 12.65 10.90
CA GLY A 10 -13.47 13.98 11.26
C GLY A 10 -12.40 14.55 10.32
N GLY A 11 -12.22 13.95 9.14
CA GLY A 11 -11.30 14.42 8.09
C GLY A 11 -12.01 15.03 6.88
N VAL A 12 -11.24 15.55 5.93
CA VAL A 12 -11.70 16.02 4.62
C VAL A 12 -10.81 15.37 3.57
N LEU A 13 -11.40 14.68 2.59
CA LEU A 13 -10.65 13.88 1.62
C LEU A 13 -9.65 14.75 0.85
N GLN A 14 -10.08 15.91 0.35
CA GLN A 14 -9.22 16.77 -0.46
C GLN A 14 -7.94 17.19 0.28
N HIS A 15 -8.01 17.49 1.58
CA HIS A 15 -6.83 17.86 2.36
C HIS A 15 -5.81 16.72 2.48
N VAL A 16 -6.28 15.47 2.51
CA VAL A 16 -5.40 14.29 2.50
C VAL A 16 -4.71 14.17 1.13
N LEU A 17 -5.47 14.31 0.04
CA LEU A 17 -4.94 14.23 -1.33
C LEU A 17 -3.90 15.34 -1.60
N ASP A 18 -4.23 16.58 -1.23
CA ASP A 18 -3.33 17.73 -1.39
C ASP A 18 -2.05 17.54 -0.56
N SER A 19 -2.16 16.98 0.65
CA SER A 19 -1.00 16.71 1.51
C SER A 19 -0.07 15.65 0.91
N ILE A 20 -0.62 14.59 0.31
CA ILE A 20 0.17 13.54 -0.37
C ILE A 20 0.94 14.15 -1.55
N GLN A 21 0.26 14.96 -2.37
CA GLN A 21 0.88 15.65 -3.51
C GLN A 21 1.99 16.59 -3.06
N LEU A 22 1.70 17.48 -2.11
CA LEU A 22 2.66 18.46 -1.61
C LEU A 22 3.88 17.77 -0.96
N ALA A 23 3.67 16.73 -0.16
CA ALA A 23 4.79 15.99 0.45
C ALA A 23 5.70 15.38 -0.62
N LYS A 24 5.12 14.84 -1.70
CA LYS A 24 5.90 14.29 -2.82
C LYS A 24 6.65 15.39 -3.60
N GLU A 25 6.00 16.52 -3.86
CA GLU A 25 6.62 17.70 -4.52
C GLU A 25 7.80 18.26 -3.73
N LEU A 26 7.71 18.24 -2.39
CA LEU A 26 8.78 18.65 -1.49
C LEU A 26 9.93 17.62 -1.39
N GLY A 27 9.84 16.50 -2.11
CA GLY A 27 10.88 15.47 -2.14
C GLY A 27 10.88 14.55 -0.92
N LEU A 28 9.81 14.54 -0.12
CA LEU A 28 9.68 13.61 1.00
C LEU A 28 9.44 12.19 0.50
N TRP A 29 9.91 11.21 1.30
CA TRP A 29 9.47 9.84 1.13
C TRP A 29 8.03 9.71 1.63
N VAL A 30 7.15 9.19 0.77
CA VAL A 30 5.72 9.07 1.05
C VAL A 30 5.31 7.63 0.84
N GLU A 31 4.69 7.06 1.86
CA GLU A 31 3.99 5.78 1.80
C GLU A 31 2.55 6.02 2.24
N VAL A 32 1.60 5.34 1.59
CA VAL A 32 0.17 5.50 1.90
C VAL A 32 -0.36 4.18 2.44
N VAL A 33 -1.07 4.26 3.56
CA VAL A 33 -1.72 3.11 4.19
C VAL A 33 -3.23 3.30 4.12
N THR A 34 -3.93 2.26 3.68
CA THR A 34 -5.39 2.18 3.70
C THR A 34 -5.81 0.99 4.53
N LEU A 35 -6.43 1.26 5.68
CA LEU A 35 -7.16 0.24 6.42
C LEU A 35 -8.43 -0.10 5.65
N VAL A 36 -8.48 -1.29 5.07
CA VAL A 36 -9.63 -1.76 4.30
C VAL A 36 -10.65 -2.32 5.27
N ILE A 37 -11.89 -1.85 5.19
CA ILE A 37 -13.00 -2.23 6.08
C ILE A 37 -14.15 -2.73 5.19
N PRO A 38 -14.56 -4.00 5.33
CA PRO A 38 -15.64 -4.57 4.53
C PRO A 38 -16.95 -3.78 4.64
N GLY A 39 -17.55 -3.44 3.50
CA GLY A 39 -18.79 -2.67 3.42
C GLY A 39 -18.65 -1.16 3.67
N PHE A 40 -17.44 -0.68 3.96
CA PHE A 40 -17.18 0.74 4.24
C PHE A 40 -16.36 1.42 3.13
N ASN A 41 -15.20 0.86 2.78
CA ASN A 41 -14.28 1.42 1.76
C ASN A 41 -13.63 0.35 0.86
N ASP A 42 -14.17 -0.88 0.83
CA ASP A 42 -13.62 -2.01 0.07
C ASP A 42 -14.30 -2.24 -1.29
N SER A 43 -15.05 -1.26 -1.80
CA SER A 43 -15.64 -1.36 -3.14
C SER A 43 -14.54 -1.29 -4.22
N ASN A 44 -14.73 -1.97 -5.35
CA ASN A 44 -13.78 -1.90 -6.47
C ASN A 44 -13.56 -0.45 -6.94
N GLU A 45 -14.64 0.32 -7.05
CA GLU A 45 -14.59 1.74 -7.44
C GLU A 45 -13.70 2.55 -6.51
N GLU A 46 -13.87 2.40 -5.20
CA GLU A 46 -13.09 3.14 -4.22
C GLU A 46 -11.60 2.75 -4.22
N LEU A 47 -11.30 1.46 -4.38
CA LEU A 47 -9.93 0.96 -4.52
C LEU A 47 -9.28 1.43 -5.82
N TRP A 48 -10.03 1.45 -6.93
CA TRP A 48 -9.55 2.01 -8.21
C TRP A 48 -9.27 3.50 -8.12
N ASP A 49 -10.15 4.28 -7.50
CA ASP A 49 -9.95 5.71 -7.31
C ASP A 49 -8.69 6.01 -6.49
N ALA A 50 -8.50 5.30 -5.37
CA ALA A 50 -7.32 5.44 -4.54
C ALA A 50 -6.05 5.08 -5.32
N SER A 51 -6.06 3.94 -6.01
CA SER A 51 -4.90 3.46 -6.78
C SER A 51 -4.53 4.40 -7.93
N ARG A 52 -5.52 4.86 -8.70
CA ARG A 52 -5.30 5.81 -9.81
C ARG A 52 -4.80 7.15 -9.33
N PHE A 53 -5.31 7.64 -8.19
CA PHE A 53 -4.79 8.84 -7.57
C PHE A 53 -3.32 8.66 -7.18
N LEU A 54 -2.96 7.58 -6.47
CA LEU A 54 -1.57 7.36 -6.08
C LEU A 54 -0.65 7.19 -7.30
N THR A 55 -1.05 6.45 -8.32
CA THR A 55 -0.28 6.33 -9.56
C THR A 55 -0.09 7.68 -10.25
N SER A 56 -1.12 8.54 -10.26
CA SER A 56 -1.02 9.87 -10.90
C SER A 56 -0.07 10.81 -10.16
N VAL A 57 0.08 10.64 -8.84
CA VAL A 57 1.11 11.33 -8.06
C VAL A 57 2.50 10.72 -8.34
N SER A 58 2.63 9.40 -8.22
CA SER A 58 3.85 8.67 -8.58
C SER A 58 3.65 7.16 -8.49
N PRO A 59 3.98 6.37 -9.53
CA PRO A 59 3.90 4.90 -9.50
C PRO A 59 4.86 4.25 -8.49
N ASP A 60 5.83 5.01 -7.98
CA ASP A 60 6.80 4.58 -6.97
C ASP A 60 6.31 4.72 -5.52
N ILE A 61 5.12 5.30 -5.27
CA ILE A 61 4.55 5.41 -3.92
C ILE A 61 4.12 4.02 -3.45
N PRO A 62 4.67 3.50 -2.34
CA PRO A 62 4.16 2.29 -1.73
C PRO A 62 2.74 2.48 -1.23
N TRP A 63 1.84 1.58 -1.65
CA TRP A 63 0.51 1.50 -1.11
C TRP A 63 0.34 0.25 -0.25
N HIS A 64 -0.02 0.45 1.01
CA HIS A 64 -0.25 -0.62 1.97
C HIS A 64 -1.75 -0.78 2.20
N VAL A 65 -2.30 -1.91 1.78
CA VAL A 65 -3.68 -2.30 2.08
C VAL A 65 -3.68 -3.22 3.30
N THR A 66 -4.24 -2.76 4.42
CA THR A 66 -4.17 -3.46 5.70
C THR A 66 -5.53 -3.98 6.14
N ALA A 67 -5.53 -5.14 6.78
CA ALA A 67 -6.77 -5.74 7.27
C ALA A 67 -7.31 -5.00 8.49
N TYR A 68 -8.61 -4.68 8.44
CA TYR A 68 -9.38 -4.32 9.61
C TYR A 68 -9.68 -5.53 10.50
N HIS A 69 -9.66 -5.30 11.81
CA HIS A 69 -10.13 -6.20 12.85
C HIS A 69 -11.19 -5.46 13.69
N PRO A 70 -12.36 -6.07 13.98
CA PRO A 70 -13.46 -5.41 14.68
C PRO A 70 -13.14 -5.26 16.17
N ASP A 71 -12.50 -4.16 16.52
CA ASP A 71 -12.13 -3.81 17.88
C ASP A 71 -12.76 -2.50 18.35
N TYR A 72 -12.84 -2.37 19.68
CA TYR A 72 -13.26 -1.16 20.38
C TYR A 72 -14.69 -0.71 20.06
N LYS A 73 -14.86 0.28 19.18
CA LYS A 73 -16.15 0.97 18.92
C LYS A 73 -16.74 0.69 17.55
N MET A 74 -15.96 0.12 16.63
CA MET A 74 -16.44 -0.29 15.32
C MET A 74 -16.42 -1.82 15.33
N VAL A 75 -17.59 -2.43 15.39
CA VAL A 75 -17.74 -3.89 15.52
C VAL A 75 -18.75 -4.49 14.55
N ASP A 76 -19.49 -3.66 13.83
CA ASP A 76 -20.55 -4.09 12.92
C ASP A 76 -20.02 -4.64 11.58
N ALA A 77 -18.80 -4.24 11.20
CA ALA A 77 -18.12 -4.79 10.03
C ALA A 77 -17.34 -6.07 10.38
N PRO A 78 -17.34 -7.10 9.53
CA PRO A 78 -16.52 -8.29 9.75
C PRO A 78 -15.03 -7.97 9.61
N PRO A 79 -14.12 -8.81 10.16
CA PRO A 79 -12.69 -8.67 9.89
C PRO A 79 -12.42 -8.81 8.39
N THR A 80 -11.40 -8.10 7.90
CA THR A 80 -11.07 -8.12 6.47
C THR A 80 -10.49 -9.48 6.09
N PRO A 81 -11.08 -10.21 5.12
CA PRO A 81 -10.52 -11.47 4.67
C PRO A 81 -9.27 -11.22 3.81
N PRO A 82 -8.30 -12.15 3.76
CA PRO A 82 -7.13 -12.04 2.90
C PRO A 82 -7.47 -11.78 1.42
N THR A 83 -8.56 -12.36 0.92
CA THR A 83 -9.03 -12.19 -0.46
C THR A 83 -9.39 -10.75 -0.79
N THR A 84 -9.94 -9.99 0.17
CA THR A 84 -10.23 -8.57 -0.02
C THR A 84 -8.95 -7.76 -0.20
N LEU A 85 -7.90 -8.07 0.56
CA LEU A 85 -6.60 -7.40 0.41
C LEU A 85 -5.89 -7.81 -0.87
N GLN A 86 -5.96 -9.08 -1.26
CA GLN A 86 -5.40 -9.55 -2.54
C GLN A 86 -6.03 -8.83 -3.72
N ARG A 87 -7.36 -8.72 -3.75
CA ARG A 87 -8.09 -7.94 -4.76
C ARG A 87 -7.67 -6.46 -4.76
N ALA A 88 -7.51 -5.85 -3.59
CA ALA A 88 -7.06 -4.46 -3.51
C ALA A 88 -5.62 -4.30 -4.04
N ALA A 89 -4.75 -5.26 -3.75
CA ALA A 89 -3.39 -5.27 -4.26
C ALA A 89 -3.33 -5.45 -5.78
N GLU A 90 -4.14 -6.37 -6.33
CA GLU A 90 -4.31 -6.56 -7.77
C GLU A 90 -4.76 -5.26 -8.46
N ILE A 91 -5.80 -4.59 -7.93
CA ILE A 91 -6.26 -3.30 -8.46
C ILE A 91 -5.15 -2.26 -8.42
N GLY A 92 -4.38 -2.18 -7.32
CA GLY A 92 -3.26 -1.25 -7.20
C GLY A 92 -2.18 -1.50 -8.24
N GLN A 93 -1.81 -2.76 -8.46
CA GLN A 93 -0.83 -3.16 -9.46
C GLN A 93 -1.34 -2.90 -10.88
N GLU A 94 -2.59 -3.23 -11.19
CA GLU A 94 -3.24 -2.96 -12.48
C GLU A 94 -3.35 -1.46 -12.77
N ALA A 95 -3.53 -0.63 -11.74
CA ALA A 95 -3.50 0.83 -11.85
C ALA A 95 -2.09 1.40 -12.10
N GLY A 96 -1.04 0.57 -12.04
CA GLY A 96 0.34 0.96 -12.34
C GLY A 96 1.22 1.27 -11.13
N LEU A 97 0.75 1.01 -9.90
CA LEU A 97 1.63 1.08 -8.72
C LEU A 97 2.65 -0.06 -8.77
N LYS A 98 3.92 0.27 -8.58
CA LYS A 98 5.01 -0.70 -8.60
C LYS A 98 5.14 -1.48 -7.28
N TYR A 99 4.66 -0.90 -6.19
CA TYR A 99 4.79 -1.46 -4.84
C TYR A 99 3.44 -1.38 -4.14
N VAL A 100 2.79 -2.55 -4.04
CA VAL A 100 1.56 -2.70 -3.28
C VAL A 100 1.74 -3.83 -2.28
N TYR A 101 1.51 -3.53 -1.01
CA TYR A 101 1.71 -4.46 0.09
C TYR A 101 0.37 -4.78 0.75
N ALA A 102 0.13 -6.05 1.01
CA ALA A 102 -0.98 -6.48 1.86
C ALA A 102 -0.46 -6.76 3.26
N GLY A 103 -1.14 -6.23 4.28
CA GLY A 103 -0.63 -6.23 5.64
C GLY A 103 -1.67 -6.58 6.70
N ASN A 104 -1.19 -6.62 7.95
CA ASN A 104 -1.96 -6.93 9.15
C ASN A 104 -2.58 -8.35 9.19
N LEU A 105 -2.14 -9.25 8.31
CA LEU A 105 -2.46 -10.68 8.32
C LEU A 105 -1.21 -11.54 8.04
N PRO A 106 -0.22 -11.58 8.98
CA PRO A 106 1.08 -12.19 8.72
C PRO A 106 0.98 -13.66 8.23
N GLY A 107 1.58 -13.93 7.07
CA GLY A 107 1.60 -15.23 6.43
C GLY A 107 0.29 -15.65 5.76
N LYS A 108 -0.70 -14.75 5.63
CA LYS A 108 -2.02 -15.08 5.04
C LYS A 108 -2.28 -14.41 3.69
N VAL A 109 -1.39 -13.54 3.23
CA VAL A 109 -1.56 -12.76 1.98
C VAL A 109 -0.54 -13.15 0.89
N GLY A 110 0.06 -14.33 1.00
CA GLY A 110 1.03 -14.83 0.03
C GLY A 110 2.28 -13.94 -0.03
N SER A 111 2.76 -13.65 -1.23
CA SER A 111 3.95 -12.84 -1.46
C SER A 111 3.71 -11.32 -1.35
N LEU A 112 2.50 -10.88 -1.03
CA LEU A 112 2.16 -9.45 -0.93
C LEU A 112 2.78 -8.75 0.29
N GLU A 113 3.49 -9.48 1.17
CA GLU A 113 4.32 -8.89 2.23
C GLU A 113 5.75 -8.57 1.75
N ASP A 114 6.16 -9.20 0.66
CA ASP A 114 7.52 -9.14 0.13
C ASP A 114 7.70 -7.98 -0.84
N THR A 115 8.93 -7.48 -0.96
CA THR A 115 9.29 -6.51 -2.00
C THR A 115 9.95 -7.22 -3.16
N PHE A 116 9.40 -7.05 -4.36
CA PHE A 116 10.00 -7.50 -5.62
C PHE A 116 10.55 -6.32 -6.41
N CYS A 117 11.58 -6.58 -7.23
CA CYS A 117 12.11 -5.60 -8.15
C CYS A 117 11.09 -5.30 -9.25
N SER A 118 10.64 -4.06 -9.37
CA SER A 118 9.67 -3.63 -10.38
C SER A 118 10.16 -3.79 -11.83
N SER A 119 11.47 -3.96 -12.05
CA SER A 119 12.07 -4.10 -13.38
C SER A 119 12.34 -5.54 -13.82
N CYS A 120 12.60 -6.46 -12.88
CA CYS A 120 12.95 -7.84 -13.23
C CYS A 120 12.28 -8.92 -12.36
N ASN A 121 11.39 -8.51 -11.45
CA ASN A 121 10.64 -9.35 -10.53
C ASN A 121 11.49 -10.24 -9.59
N HIS A 122 12.77 -9.90 -9.41
CA HIS A 122 13.61 -10.58 -8.41
C HIS A 122 13.15 -10.19 -7.00
N LEU A 123 13.04 -11.18 -6.10
CA LEU A 123 12.75 -10.93 -4.68
C LEU A 123 13.89 -10.09 -4.06
N LEU A 124 13.53 -8.95 -3.46
CA LEU A 124 14.49 -8.02 -2.85
C LEU A 124 14.47 -8.09 -1.34
N ILE A 125 13.27 -8.10 -0.75
CA ILE A 125 13.10 -8.16 0.71
C ILE A 125 12.00 -9.17 1.00
N ARG A 126 12.32 -10.19 1.80
CA ARG A 126 11.32 -11.13 2.32
C ARG A 126 10.86 -10.70 3.71
N ARG A 127 9.55 -10.67 3.93
CA ARG A 127 8.96 -10.28 5.20
C ARG A 127 8.01 -11.33 5.76
N ARG A 128 7.75 -11.20 7.05
CA ARG A 128 6.60 -11.79 7.71
C ARG A 128 6.05 -10.82 8.73
N GLY A 129 4.88 -10.25 8.46
CA GLY A 129 4.37 -9.10 9.20
C GLY A 129 5.39 -7.96 9.20
N PHE A 130 5.74 -7.46 10.38
CA PHE A 130 6.71 -6.37 10.54
C PHE A 130 8.18 -6.83 10.51
N GLY A 131 8.45 -8.15 10.45
CA GLY A 131 9.81 -8.69 10.45
C GLY A 131 10.40 -8.79 9.05
N VAL A 132 11.62 -8.30 8.87
CA VAL A 132 12.45 -8.60 7.68
C VAL A 132 13.19 -9.91 7.92
N ILE A 133 12.91 -10.91 7.10
CA ILE A 133 13.55 -12.23 7.17
C ILE A 133 14.85 -12.22 6.37
N GLU A 134 14.80 -11.66 5.16
CA GLU A 134 15.95 -11.56 4.26
C GLU A 134 15.92 -10.23 3.52
N ASN A 135 17.11 -9.66 3.31
CA ASN A 135 17.30 -8.45 2.53
C ASN A 135 18.45 -8.67 1.53
N PHE A 136 18.11 -8.62 0.25
CA PHE A 136 19.02 -8.83 -0.87
C PHE A 136 19.44 -7.53 -1.55
N LEU A 137 18.96 -6.37 -1.09
CA LEU A 137 19.36 -5.09 -1.65
C LEU A 137 20.84 -4.83 -1.44
N THR A 138 21.46 -4.15 -2.40
CA THR A 138 22.79 -3.57 -2.18
C THR A 138 22.72 -2.47 -1.13
N SER A 139 23.88 -2.07 -0.59
CA SER A 139 24.01 -0.94 0.35
C SER A 139 23.45 0.37 -0.19
N GLU A 140 23.36 0.52 -1.51
CA GLU A 140 22.84 1.71 -2.19
C GLU A 140 21.34 1.58 -2.54
N GLY A 141 20.64 0.56 -2.04
CA GLY A 141 19.21 0.36 -2.30
C GLY A 141 18.91 -0.10 -3.73
N ARG A 142 19.76 -0.96 -4.30
CA ARG A 142 19.60 -1.45 -5.68
C ARG A 142 19.31 -2.95 -5.74
N CYS A 143 18.63 -3.36 -6.81
CA CYS A 143 18.43 -4.76 -7.11
C CYS A 143 19.77 -5.43 -7.49
N PRO A 144 20.17 -6.52 -6.83
CA PRO A 144 21.45 -7.18 -7.12
C PRO A 144 21.47 -7.87 -8.50
N LYS A 145 20.29 -8.16 -9.08
CA LYS A 145 20.16 -8.91 -10.33
C LYS A 145 20.18 -8.03 -11.58
N CYS A 146 19.59 -6.83 -11.52
CA CYS A 146 19.45 -5.93 -12.69
C CYS A 146 19.91 -4.49 -12.41
N ASN A 147 20.43 -4.21 -11.22
CA ASN A 147 20.95 -2.91 -10.79
C ASN A 147 19.92 -1.75 -10.79
N SER A 148 18.64 -2.04 -11.03
CA SER A 148 17.58 -1.04 -10.97
C SER A 148 17.45 -0.49 -9.53
N PRO A 149 17.32 0.84 -9.36
CA PRO A 149 17.16 1.44 -8.04
C PRO A 149 15.79 1.07 -7.46
N LEU A 150 15.75 0.73 -6.17
CA LEU A 150 14.51 0.62 -5.42
C LEU A 150 14.17 2.00 -4.84
N PRO A 151 12.97 2.56 -5.10
CA PRO A 151 12.54 3.78 -4.43
C PRO A 151 12.55 3.60 -2.91
N GLY A 152 13.13 4.57 -2.20
CA GLY A 152 13.30 4.54 -0.75
C GLY A 152 14.42 5.45 -0.28
N VAL A 153 14.66 5.46 1.03
CA VAL A 153 15.75 6.21 1.67
C VAL A 153 16.81 5.21 2.16
N TRP A 154 18.02 5.31 1.60
CA TRP A 154 19.10 4.32 1.79
C TRP A 154 20.38 4.92 2.39
N LYS A 155 20.31 6.12 2.97
CA LYS A 155 21.42 6.85 3.59
C LYS A 155 21.00 7.43 4.93
#